data_AF-A0AAF0RL23-F1
#
_entry.id   AF-A0AAF0RL23-F1
#
_cell.length_a   1.000
_cell.length_b   1.000
_cell.length_c   1.000
_cell.angle_alpha   90.00
_cell.angle_beta   90.00
_cell.angle_gamma   90.00
#
_symmetry.space_group_name_H-M   'P 1'
#
loop_
_entity.id
_entity.type
_entity.pdbx_description
1 polymer ?
#
loop_
_entity_poly.entity_id
_entity_poly.type
_entity_poly.pdbx_seq_one_letter_code
_entity_poly.pdbx_strand_id
1 'polypeptide(L)'
;MARRDLETTTTDDVVTKAKRDREKRRGPVAAVALFIRQVIAELRKVVTPTRRELFSYTGVVLVFVVVMMVLVSVLDFVFGWGVGYVFGNGATS
;
A
#
# COMPACT_ATOMS: atom_id res chain seq x y z
N MET A 1 62.76 25.68 -0.92
CA MET A 1 61.39 26.24 -0.81
C MET A 1 60.38 25.49 -1.69
N ALA A 2 60.81 24.80 -2.76
CA ALA A 2 59.98 24.23 -3.83
C ALA A 2 59.15 22.94 -3.55
N ARG A 3 58.87 22.57 -2.29
CA ARG A 3 58.11 21.33 -1.97
C ARG A 3 56.69 21.58 -1.46
N ARG A 4 56.42 22.76 -0.87
CA ARG A 4 55.08 23.10 -0.32
C ARG A 4 54.06 23.39 -1.41
N ASP A 5 54.57 23.82 -2.55
CA ASP A 5 53.84 24.27 -3.72
C ASP A 5 53.19 23.09 -4.47
N LEU A 6 53.76 21.88 -4.36
CA LEU A 6 53.20 20.65 -4.92
C LEU A 6 52.08 20.06 -4.05
N GLU A 7 52.19 20.19 -2.73
CA GLU A 7 51.20 19.73 -1.75
C GLU A 7 49.95 20.61 -1.75
N THR A 8 50.10 21.92 -1.96
CA THR A 8 48.95 22.85 -2.05
C THR A 8 48.12 22.57 -3.30
N THR A 9 48.70 22.47 -4.49
CA THR A 9 47.95 22.19 -5.73
C THR A 9 47.21 20.86 -5.66
N THR A 10 47.88 19.80 -5.17
CA THR A 10 47.24 18.50 -5.00
C THR A 10 46.05 18.58 -4.03
N THR A 11 46.22 19.26 -2.89
CA THR A 11 45.17 19.40 -1.87
C THR A 11 43.99 20.22 -2.39
N ASP A 12 44.26 21.32 -3.10
CA ASP A 12 43.25 22.19 -3.71
C ASP A 12 42.42 21.44 -4.78
N ASP A 13 43.05 20.56 -5.57
CA ASP A 13 42.38 19.70 -6.55
C ASP A 13 41.50 18.62 -5.88
N VAL A 14 41.94 18.03 -4.76
CA VAL A 14 41.11 17.06 -4.02
C VAL A 14 39.89 17.76 -3.39
N VAL A 15 40.11 18.95 -2.82
CA VAL A 15 39.06 19.76 -2.18
C VAL A 15 38.03 20.25 -3.20
N THR A 16 38.45 20.69 -4.38
CA THR A 16 37.53 21.13 -5.45
C THR A 16 36.72 19.96 -6.03
N LYS A 17 37.34 18.80 -6.24
CA LYS A 17 36.63 17.58 -6.65
C LYS A 17 35.61 17.13 -5.60
N ALA A 18 35.97 17.16 -4.32
CA ALA A 18 35.07 16.85 -3.22
C ALA A 18 33.90 17.84 -3.10
N LYS A 19 34.13 19.14 -3.34
CA LYS A 19 33.07 20.17 -3.39
C LYS A 19 32.09 19.92 -4.54
N ARG A 20 32.58 19.64 -5.75
CA ARG A 20 31.73 19.33 -6.92
C ARG A 20 30.88 18.08 -6.72
N ASP A 21 31.45 17.01 -6.15
CA ASP A 21 30.70 15.80 -5.82
C ASP A 21 29.65 16.06 -4.73
N ARG A 22 29.95 16.93 -3.76
CA ARG A 22 29.02 17.34 -2.71
C ARG A 22 27.88 18.20 -3.25
N GLU A 23 28.14 19.06 -4.24
CA GLU A 23 27.14 19.84 -4.96
C GLU A 23 26.24 18.95 -5.84
N LYS A 24 26.83 17.97 -6.54
CA LYS A 24 26.06 16.96 -7.30
C LYS A 24 25.14 16.15 -6.40
N ARG A 25 25.58 15.85 -5.17
CA ARG A 25 24.76 15.21 -4.11
C ARG A 25 23.71 16.14 -3.50
N ARG A 26 23.68 17.44 -3.84
CA ARG A 26 22.70 18.43 -3.36
C ARG A 26 21.74 18.92 -4.46
N GLY A 27 21.87 18.40 -5.68
CA GLY A 27 20.98 18.74 -6.79
C GLY A 27 19.53 18.24 -6.61
N PRO A 28 18.60 18.68 -7.47
CA PRO A 28 17.17 18.35 -7.37
C PRO A 28 16.88 16.84 -7.37
N VAL A 29 17.68 16.04 -8.09
CA VAL A 29 17.57 14.57 -8.09
C VAL A 29 17.90 13.97 -6.71
N ALA A 30 18.87 14.54 -6.00
CA ALA A 30 19.22 14.08 -4.66
C ALA A 30 18.14 14.43 -3.63
N ALA A 31 17.45 15.57 -3.80
CA ALA A 31 16.31 15.94 -2.97
C ALA A 31 15.14 14.96 -3.14
N VAL A 32 14.82 14.58 -4.38
CA VAL A 32 13.78 13.57 -4.67
C VAL A 32 14.16 12.20 -4.09
N ALA A 33 15.41 11.76 -4.25
CA ALA A 33 15.87 10.50 -3.67
C ALA A 33 15.79 10.48 -2.14
N LEU A 34 16.04 11.62 -1.49
CA LEU A 34 15.94 11.78 -0.04
C LEU A 34 14.49 11.75 0.43
N PHE A 35 13.56 12.40 -0.30
CA PHE A 35 12.12 12.34 -0.06
C PHE A 35 11.58 10.91 -0.18
N ILE A 36 11.93 10.18 -1.25
CA ILE A 36 11.50 8.77 -1.41
C ILE A 36 12.05 7.89 -0.28
N ARG A 37 13.30 8.09 0.15
CA ARG A 37 13.85 7.41 1.33
C ARG A 37 13.06 7.72 2.60
N GLN A 38 12.61 8.95 2.79
CA GLN A 38 11.77 9.34 3.92
C GLN A 38 10.38 8.69 3.85
N VAL A 39 9.74 8.69 2.69
CA VAL A 39 8.43 8.02 2.49
C VAL A 39 8.53 6.53 2.81
N ILE A 40 9.55 5.83 2.31
CA ILE A 40 9.75 4.40 2.61
C ILE A 40 10.02 4.19 4.11
N ALA A 41 10.78 5.08 4.75
CA ALA A 41 11.04 5.02 6.18
C ALA A 41 9.75 5.20 7.01
N GLU A 42 8.85 6.08 6.57
CA GLU A 42 7.55 6.31 7.22
C GLU A 42 6.57 5.16 6.95
N LEU A 43 6.54 4.63 5.73
CA LEU A 43 5.73 3.45 5.38
C LEU A 43 6.18 2.20 6.14
N ARG A 44 7.45 2.07 6.52
CA ARG A 44 7.90 0.97 7.42
C ARG A 44 7.37 1.11 8.84
N LYS A 45 6.89 2.29 9.25
CA LYS A 45 6.22 2.51 10.54
C LYS A 45 4.73 2.21 10.49
N VAL A 46 4.16 2.01 9.29
CA VAL A 46 2.83 1.40 9.20
C VAL A 46 2.97 -0.01 9.73
N VAL A 47 2.43 -0.20 10.93
CA VAL A 47 2.32 -1.49 11.58
C VAL A 47 1.71 -2.47 10.60
N THR A 48 2.49 -3.46 10.20
CA THR A 48 1.98 -4.55 9.38
C THR A 48 1.17 -5.46 10.31
N PRO A 49 -0.11 -5.69 10.00
CA PRO A 49 -0.99 -6.41 10.90
C PRO A 49 -0.47 -7.83 11.10
N THR A 50 -0.63 -8.36 12.32
CA THR A 50 -0.28 -9.75 12.60
C THR A 50 -1.20 -10.67 11.80
N ARG A 51 -0.68 -11.82 11.32
CA ARG A 51 -1.48 -12.77 10.53
C ARG A 51 -2.78 -13.19 11.24
N ARG A 52 -2.77 -13.19 12.57
CA ARG A 52 -3.91 -13.53 13.43
C ARG A 52 -5.06 -12.52 13.34
N GLU A 53 -4.75 -11.22 13.28
CA GLU A 53 -5.76 -10.18 13.06
C GLU A 53 -6.37 -10.31 11.67
N LEU A 54 -5.54 -10.62 10.67
CA LEU A 54 -5.98 -10.79 9.29
C LEU A 54 -7.00 -11.92 9.14
N PHE A 55 -6.75 -13.08 9.76
CA PHE A 55 -7.71 -14.18 9.79
C PHE A 55 -9.00 -13.85 10.56
N SER A 56 -8.91 -13.01 11.59
CA SER A 56 -10.09 -12.58 12.34
C SER A 56 -10.99 -11.68 11.49
N TYR A 57 -10.40 -10.72 10.77
CA TYR A 57 -11.17 -9.84 9.88
C TYR A 57 -11.77 -10.59 8.69
N THR A 58 -11.00 -11.47 8.04
CA THR A 58 -11.54 -12.29 6.94
C THR A 58 -12.58 -13.29 7.43
N GLY A 59 -12.43 -13.84 8.64
CA GLY A 59 -13.42 -14.71 9.26
C GLY A 59 -14.75 -14.02 9.52
N VAL A 60 -14.75 -12.80 10.06
CA VAL A 60 -15.97 -12.00 10.26
C VAL A 60 -16.68 -11.74 8.92
N VAL A 61 -15.94 -11.37 7.87
CA VAL A 61 -16.51 -11.15 6.53
C VAL A 61 -17.11 -12.45 5.98
N LEU A 62 -16.44 -13.60 6.14
CA LEU A 62 -16.96 -14.88 5.68
C LEU A 62 -18.27 -15.26 6.38
N VAL A 63 -18.34 -15.10 7.71
CA VAL A 63 -19.56 -15.34 8.48
C VAL A 63 -20.68 -14.41 8.00
N PHE A 64 -20.38 -13.12 7.79
CA PHE A 64 -21.36 -12.17 7.27
C PHE A 64 -21.91 -12.57 5.90
N VAL A 65 -21.04 -13.00 4.97
CA VAL A 65 -21.45 -13.49 3.65
C VAL A 65 -22.36 -14.70 3.77
N VAL A 66 -22.04 -15.66 4.63
CA VAL A 66 -22.88 -16.85 4.87
C VAL A 66 -24.26 -16.45 5.41
N VAL A 67 -24.32 -15.52 6.36
CA VAL A 67 -25.59 -15.01 6.89
C VAL A 67 -26.43 -14.35 5.79
N MET A 68 -25.81 -13.53 4.93
CA MET A 68 -26.52 -12.91 3.79
C MET A 68 -26.99 -13.94 2.77
N MET A 69 -26.18 -14.97 2.47
CA MET A 69 -26.60 -16.08 1.61
C MET A 69 -27.83 -16.79 2.16
N VAL A 70 -27.86 -17.07 3.46
CA VAL A 70 -29.03 -17.70 4.12
C VAL A 70 -30.24 -16.78 4.05
N LEU A 71 -30.09 -15.49 4.37
CA LEU A 71 -31.19 -14.53 4.34
C LEU A 71 -31.79 -14.44 2.94
N VAL A 72 -30.96 -14.20 1.91
CA VAL A 72 -31.40 -14.11 0.52
C VAL A 72 -32.05 -15.42 0.07
N SER A 73 -31.45 -16.57 0.39
CA SER A 73 -32.03 -17.88 0.04
C SER A 73 -33.41 -18.11 0.66
N VAL A 74 -33.59 -17.73 1.93
CA VAL A 74 -34.89 -17.82 2.61
C VAL A 74 -35.89 -16.89 1.96
N LEU A 75 -35.49 -15.65 1.68
CA LEU A 75 -36.34 -14.66 1.06
C LEU A 75 -36.77 -15.09 -0.36
N ASP A 76 -35.84 -15.60 -1.16
CA ASP A 76 -36.10 -16.15 -2.50
C ASP A 76 -37.06 -17.35 -2.42
N PHE A 77 -36.91 -18.22 -1.41
CA PHE A 77 -37.82 -19.35 -1.18
C PHE A 77 -39.23 -18.86 -0.83
N VAL A 78 -39.36 -17.88 0.06
CA VAL A 78 -40.65 -17.29 0.44
C VAL A 78 -41.31 -16.61 -0.76
N PHE A 79 -40.56 -15.86 -1.56
CA PHE A 79 -41.09 -15.24 -2.77
C PHE A 79 -41.48 -16.27 -3.81
N GLY A 80 -40.69 -17.32 -4.02
CA GLY A 80 -41.05 -18.42 -4.92
C GLY A 80 -42.35 -19.11 -4.49
N TRP A 81 -42.50 -19.38 -3.20
CA TRP A 81 -43.73 -19.95 -2.66
C TRP A 81 -44.92 -18.99 -2.77
N GLY A 82 -44.73 -17.71 -2.45
CA GLY A 82 -45.77 -16.68 -2.56
C GLY A 82 -46.23 -16.44 -4.00
N VAL A 83 -45.31 -16.37 -4.95
CA VAL A 83 -45.62 -16.26 -6.39
C VAL A 83 -46.34 -17.52 -6.87
N GLY A 84 -45.89 -18.71 -6.47
CA GLY A 84 -46.58 -19.96 -6.76
C GLY A 84 -48.01 -19.99 -6.19
N TYR A 85 -48.21 -19.46 -4.98
CA TYR A 85 -49.54 -19.38 -4.37
C TYR A 85 -50.47 -18.39 -5.10
N VAL A 86 -49.96 -17.21 -5.46
CA VAL A 86 -50.75 -16.15 -6.11
C VAL A 86 -51.05 -16.46 -7.58
N PHE A 87 -50.07 -17.01 -8.32
CA PHE A 87 -50.18 -17.22 -9.77
C PHE A 87 -50.35 -18.68 -10.17
N GLY A 88 -49.89 -19.65 -9.36
CA GLY A 88 -50.01 -21.08 -9.67
C GLY A 88 -51.44 -21.60 -9.59
N ASN A 89 -52.27 -21.06 -8.68
CA ASN A 89 -53.69 -21.36 -8.61
C ASN A 89 -54.56 -20.53 -9.59
N GLY A 90 -53.96 -19.61 -10.36
CA GLY A 90 -54.67 -18.70 -11.27
C GLY A 90 -54.26 -18.79 -12.75
N ALA A 91 -53.11 -19.39 -13.08
CA ALA A 91 -52.60 -19.48 -14.46
C ALA A 91 -52.88 -20.82 -15.16
N THR A 92 -53.68 -21.70 -14.55
CA THR A 92 -54.10 -23.01 -15.10
C THR A 92 -55.61 -23.12 -15.36
N SER A 93 -56.29 -22.00 -15.58
CA SER A 93 -57.60 -21.96 -16.24
C SER A 93 -57.46 -21.42 -17.66
#